data_AF-A0A6C0LP93-F1
#
_entry.id   AF-A0A6C0LP93-F1
#
_cell.length_a   1.000
_cell.length_b   1.000
_cell.length_c   1.000
_cell.angle_alpha   90.00
_cell.angle_beta   90.00
_cell.angle_gamma   90.00
#
_symmetry.space_group_name_H-M   'P 1'
#
loop_
_entity.id
_entity.type
_entity.pdbx_description
1 polymer ?
#
loop_
_entity_poly.entity_id
_entity_poly.type
_entity_poly.pdbx_seq_one_letter_code
_entity_poly.pdbx_strand_id
1 'polypeptide(L)'
;MNIDDEWSNFLTNQHKNNGKIINKPNINTNNVADICVDNSSLDDNSTMPICEDLYISTKTKVLFLNQSIDIHTIFWNIPVIEYWNPVAGVVKKQMKIVSKTKEEYEEYQKKLENIKYYNENVIKQIDNPSARRIKFKDERKITIGISKKDIMNCRGKIKNAFYNCFAMILRFEYQGAFREIHVKIFNTGKLEIPGILNTELLEIVKKMILEYIEPHLTEKLDFIENDTEDNVLINSNFNCGYYINRERLHSILRSDKYSIESAYDPCSYPGVKCKYYFNNELGFDPALQKGQISREDRSMKLSDLDDNKKYTEVSFMIFRTGSCLIVGNCNEKILKFIFEFIKGILQEEYNQIKVVNDEPNTKIKKTKLRKKNVFMSENYYSENITV
;
A
#
# COMPACT_ATOMS: atom_id res chain seq x y z
N MET A 1 -8.37 -6.16 7.76
CA MET A 1 -8.78 -6.20 6.34
C MET A 1 -7.57 -6.53 5.52
N ASN A 2 -7.62 -7.69 4.87
CA ASN A 2 -6.58 -8.20 3.99
C ASN A 2 -6.68 -7.46 2.63
N ILE A 3 -5.60 -7.42 1.86
CA ILE A 3 -5.57 -6.98 0.46
C ILE A 3 -6.69 -7.63 -0.38
N ASP A 4 -7.10 -8.85 0.00
CA ASP A 4 -8.20 -9.60 -0.62
C ASP A 4 -9.58 -8.94 -0.39
N ASP A 5 -9.79 -8.23 0.74
CA ASP A 5 -11.02 -7.49 1.04
C ASP A 5 -11.12 -6.20 0.20
N GLU A 6 -9.99 -5.55 -0.03
CA GLU A 6 -9.91 -4.36 -0.89
C GLU A 6 -10.12 -4.71 -2.37
N TRP A 7 -9.69 -5.92 -2.77
CA TRP A 7 -9.82 -6.42 -4.12
C TRP A 7 -11.25 -6.88 -4.45
N SER A 8 -11.89 -7.58 -3.51
CA SER A 8 -13.30 -8.00 -3.61
C SER A 8 -14.23 -6.80 -3.85
N ASN A 9 -13.94 -5.67 -3.20
CA ASN A 9 -14.66 -4.41 -3.37
C ASN A 9 -14.35 -3.68 -4.69
N PHE A 10 -13.19 -3.94 -5.31
CA PHE A 10 -12.84 -3.42 -6.63
C PHE A 10 -13.51 -4.23 -7.76
N LEU A 11 -13.50 -5.56 -7.66
CA LEU A 11 -14.11 -6.47 -8.66
C LEU A 11 -15.64 -6.31 -8.75
N THR A 12 -16.32 -6.19 -7.60
CA THR A 12 -17.79 -5.99 -7.56
C THR A 12 -18.27 -4.69 -8.21
N ASN A 13 -17.37 -3.71 -8.41
CA ASN A 13 -17.70 -2.46 -9.09
C ASN A 13 -17.59 -2.55 -10.63
N GLN A 14 -16.85 -3.50 -11.20
CA GLN A 14 -16.75 -3.66 -12.65
C GLN A 14 -17.98 -4.33 -13.28
N HIS A 15 -18.62 -5.27 -12.57
CA HIS A 15 -19.83 -5.95 -13.07
C HIS A 15 -21.07 -5.05 -13.20
N LYS A 16 -21.02 -3.78 -12.76
CA LYS A 16 -22.12 -2.83 -12.91
C LYS A 16 -22.01 -1.92 -14.15
N ASN A 17 -20.92 -2.00 -14.91
CA ASN A 17 -20.62 -1.09 -16.02
C ASN A 17 -20.59 -1.74 -17.41
N ASN A 18 -21.32 -2.83 -17.65
CA ASN A 18 -21.53 -3.34 -19.01
C ASN A 18 -22.93 -2.99 -19.52
N GLY A 19 -22.99 -1.84 -20.19
CA GLY A 19 -24.15 -1.41 -20.95
C GLY A 19 -23.72 -0.58 -22.17
N LYS A 20 -23.33 -1.27 -23.25
CA LYS A 20 -23.67 -0.95 -24.65
C LYS A 20 -23.01 -1.94 -25.59
N ILE A 21 -23.85 -2.80 -26.16
CA ILE A 21 -23.56 -3.70 -27.28
C ILE A 21 -23.36 -2.82 -28.52
N ILE A 22 -22.21 -2.95 -29.19
CA ILE A 22 -22.04 -2.49 -30.56
C ILE A 22 -21.71 -3.73 -31.40
N ASN A 23 -22.68 -4.11 -32.22
CA ASN A 23 -22.58 -5.18 -33.21
C ASN A 23 -21.61 -4.82 -34.33
N LYS A 24 -20.73 -5.75 -34.71
CA LYS A 24 -20.18 -5.95 -36.07
C LYS A 24 -19.40 -7.27 -36.16
N PRO A 25 -19.24 -7.85 -37.37
CA PRO A 25 -20.01 -9.00 -37.83
C PRO A 25 -19.29 -10.34 -37.74
N ASN A 26 -20.08 -11.41 -37.82
CA ASN A 26 -19.69 -12.82 -37.88
C ASN A 26 -18.54 -13.08 -38.87
N ILE A 27 -17.47 -13.68 -38.38
CA ILE A 27 -16.55 -14.49 -39.19
C ILE A 27 -16.64 -15.91 -38.66
N ASN A 28 -17.02 -16.82 -39.57
CA ASN A 28 -17.27 -18.22 -39.30
C ASN A 28 -16.05 -18.92 -38.69
N THR A 29 -16.34 -19.68 -37.65
CA THR A 29 -15.51 -20.74 -37.08
C THR A 29 -15.22 -21.80 -38.14
N ASN A 30 -13.93 -22.13 -38.31
CA ASN A 30 -13.40 -23.49 -38.46
C ASN A 30 -11.92 -23.35 -38.87
N ASN A 31 -11.00 -23.54 -37.92
CA ASN A 31 -9.79 -24.35 -38.10
C ASN A 31 -8.95 -24.34 -36.82
N VAL A 32 -8.90 -25.54 -36.25
CA VAL A 32 -7.90 -26.24 -35.43
C VAL A 32 -6.67 -25.44 -34.98
N ALA A 33 -6.38 -25.61 -33.69
CA ALA A 33 -5.23 -25.17 -32.94
C ALA A 33 -3.88 -25.36 -33.67
N ASP A 34 -3.16 -24.26 -33.85
CA ASP A 34 -1.70 -24.28 -33.96
C ASP A 34 -1.11 -23.73 -32.66
N ILE A 35 -0.67 -24.67 -31.84
CA ILE A 35 0.21 -24.47 -30.70
C ILE A 35 1.57 -24.11 -31.30
N CYS A 36 2.04 -22.87 -31.15
CA CYS A 36 3.43 -22.53 -31.45
C CYS A 36 4.36 -23.10 -30.37
N VAL A 37 4.65 -24.39 -30.48
CA VAL A 37 5.78 -25.03 -29.78
C VAL A 37 7.05 -24.64 -30.52
N ASP A 38 7.69 -23.55 -30.10
CA ASP A 38 9.09 -23.31 -30.46
C ASP A 38 9.97 -24.27 -29.65
N ASN A 39 10.16 -25.47 -30.21
CA ASN A 39 11.26 -26.37 -29.88
C ASN A 39 12.53 -25.84 -30.54
N SER A 40 13.13 -24.80 -29.96
CA SER A 40 14.54 -24.51 -30.17
C SER A 40 15.29 -24.90 -28.91
N SER A 41 15.91 -26.07 -28.96
CA SER A 41 17.01 -26.45 -28.07
C SER A 41 18.13 -25.44 -28.29
N LEU A 42 18.26 -24.47 -27.39
CA LEU A 42 19.38 -23.54 -27.36
C LEU A 42 20.23 -23.86 -26.13
N ASP A 43 21.32 -24.57 -26.39
CA ASP A 43 22.54 -24.51 -25.59
C ASP A 43 23.01 -23.06 -25.56
N ASP A 44 22.53 -22.31 -24.58
CA ASP A 44 22.97 -20.96 -24.31
C ASP A 44 23.49 -20.96 -22.87
N ASN A 45 24.82 -21.06 -22.73
CA ASN A 45 25.54 -20.83 -21.47
C ASN A 45 25.43 -19.33 -21.07
N SER A 46 24.23 -18.76 -21.11
CA SER A 46 23.97 -17.43 -20.61
C SER A 46 24.00 -17.50 -19.10
N THR A 47 25.06 -17.01 -18.50
CA THR A 47 25.15 -16.84 -17.05
C THR A 47 24.08 -15.85 -16.61
N MET A 48 23.22 -16.28 -15.69
CA MET A 48 22.19 -15.43 -15.09
C MET A 48 22.80 -14.13 -14.55
N PRO A 49 22.16 -12.96 -14.78
CA PRO A 49 22.55 -11.71 -14.14
C PRO A 49 22.53 -11.80 -12.61
N ILE A 50 23.40 -11.01 -11.97
CA ILE A 50 23.46 -10.94 -10.50
C ILE A 50 22.20 -10.24 -9.99
N CYS A 51 21.48 -10.93 -9.10
CA CYS A 51 20.32 -10.38 -8.40
C CYS A 51 20.78 -9.27 -7.43
N GLU A 52 20.08 -8.14 -7.45
CA GLU A 52 20.32 -7.02 -6.52
C GLU A 52 20.01 -7.42 -5.07
N ASP A 53 20.67 -6.73 -4.13
CA ASP A 53 20.39 -6.88 -2.71
C ASP A 53 18.98 -6.39 -2.35
N LEU A 54 18.44 -6.96 -1.27
CA LEU A 54 17.16 -6.56 -0.72
C LEU A 54 17.19 -5.11 -0.21
N TYR A 55 16.37 -4.25 -0.81
CA TYR A 55 16.18 -2.87 -0.36
C TYR A 55 14.87 -2.71 0.42
N ILE A 56 14.97 -2.42 1.71
CA ILE A 56 13.81 -2.10 2.56
C ILE A 56 13.42 -0.64 2.32
N SER A 57 12.28 -0.43 1.65
CA SER A 57 11.81 0.91 1.30
C SER A 57 11.07 1.61 2.43
N THR A 58 10.35 0.87 3.27
CA THR A 58 9.58 1.41 4.40
C THR A 58 9.33 0.30 5.42
N LYS A 59 9.52 0.62 6.70
CA LYS A 59 9.01 -0.19 7.83
C LYS A 59 7.87 0.60 8.47
N THR A 60 6.72 -0.02 8.65
CA THR A 60 5.53 0.62 9.26
C THR A 60 5.27 -0.01 10.62
N LYS A 61 5.30 0.80 11.67
CA LYS A 61 4.90 0.37 13.01
C LYS A 61 3.38 0.34 13.09
N VAL A 62 2.87 -0.79 13.57
CA VAL A 62 1.43 -0.99 13.81
C VAL A 62 1.20 -0.89 15.31
N LEU A 63 0.30 -0.01 15.71
CA LEU A 63 -0.10 0.17 17.10
C LEU A 63 -1.60 -0.06 17.24
N PHE A 64 -2.05 -0.33 18.47
CA PHE A 64 -3.46 -0.51 18.77
C PHE A 64 -3.85 0.34 19.97
N LEU A 65 -4.99 1.00 19.88
CA LEU A 65 -5.65 1.68 20.99
C LEU A 65 -6.46 0.66 21.78
N ASN A 66 -6.71 0.97 23.04
CA ASN A 66 -7.55 0.17 23.95
C ASN A 66 -9.02 0.06 23.51
N GLN A 67 -9.47 0.87 22.55
CA GLN A 67 -10.85 0.94 22.10
C GLN A 67 -10.96 1.27 20.60
N SER A 68 -12.13 0.98 20.02
CA SER A 68 -12.52 1.48 18.71
C SER A 68 -12.88 2.97 18.78
N ILE A 69 -12.83 3.65 17.64
CA ILE A 69 -13.02 5.11 17.60
C ILE A 69 -13.98 5.53 16.48
N ASP A 70 -14.78 6.57 16.74
CA ASP A 70 -15.58 7.23 15.72
C ASP A 70 -14.70 8.18 14.89
N ILE A 71 -14.16 7.63 13.81
CA ILE A 71 -13.29 8.36 12.88
C ILE A 71 -13.97 9.58 12.25
N HIS A 72 -15.29 9.61 12.12
CA HIS A 72 -15.98 10.75 11.50
C HIS A 72 -15.99 11.94 12.45
N THR A 73 -16.43 11.76 13.68
CA THR A 73 -16.47 12.82 14.69
C THR A 73 -15.06 13.34 14.99
N ILE A 74 -14.11 12.43 15.22
CA ILE A 74 -12.72 12.78 15.51
C ILE A 74 -12.10 13.54 14.34
N PHE A 75 -12.30 13.07 13.11
CA PHE A 75 -11.72 13.71 11.93
C PHE A 75 -12.15 15.18 11.83
N TRP A 76 -13.42 15.51 12.07
CA TRP A 76 -13.88 16.89 11.97
C TRP A 76 -13.38 17.76 13.12
N ASN A 77 -13.33 17.23 14.34
CA ASN A 77 -12.99 17.99 15.54
C ASN A 77 -11.48 18.26 15.70
N ILE A 78 -10.61 17.44 15.12
CA ILE A 78 -9.15 17.66 15.18
C ILE A 78 -8.79 19.01 14.51
N PRO A 79 -8.18 19.97 15.22
CA PRO A 79 -7.76 21.24 14.62
C PRO A 79 -6.59 21.03 13.65
N VAL A 80 -6.51 21.85 12.60
CA VAL A 80 -5.39 21.85 11.65
C VAL A 80 -4.68 23.19 11.72
N ILE A 81 -3.39 23.17 12.02
CA ILE A 81 -2.57 24.39 12.10
C ILE A 81 -2.24 24.92 10.71
N GLU A 82 -2.09 26.24 10.61
CA GLU A 82 -1.62 26.87 9.38
C GLU A 82 -0.14 26.57 9.17
N TYR A 83 0.22 26.09 7.97
CA TYR A 83 1.54 25.51 7.72
C TYR A 83 2.70 26.50 7.93
N TRP A 84 2.47 27.79 7.69
CA TRP A 84 3.49 28.84 7.82
C TRP A 84 3.89 29.09 9.28
N ASN A 85 3.05 28.72 10.25
CA ASN A 85 3.32 28.92 11.67
C ASN A 85 4.30 27.84 12.17
N PRO A 86 5.46 28.19 12.73
CA PRO A 86 6.46 27.24 13.22
C PRO A 86 6.06 26.68 14.59
N VAL A 87 4.91 25.99 14.66
CA VAL A 87 4.40 25.33 15.86
C VAL A 87 4.19 23.84 15.61
N ALA A 88 4.24 23.05 16.68
CA ALA A 88 3.87 21.65 16.64
C ALA A 88 2.34 21.49 16.49
N GLY A 89 1.93 20.40 15.83
CA GLY A 89 0.53 20.01 15.73
C GLY A 89 0.16 19.36 14.40
N VAL A 90 -1.14 19.20 14.16
CA VAL A 90 -1.65 18.57 12.93
C VAL A 90 -1.60 19.55 11.78
N VAL A 91 -0.72 19.34 10.81
CA VAL A 91 -0.58 20.22 9.62
C VAL A 91 -1.50 19.83 8.48
N LYS A 92 -1.93 18.56 8.45
CA LYS A 92 -2.77 18.02 7.38
C LYS A 92 -3.58 16.82 7.86
N LYS A 93 -4.84 16.72 7.46
CA LYS A 93 -5.68 15.53 7.63
C LYS A 93 -6.42 15.18 6.33
N GLN A 94 -6.66 13.89 6.09
CA GLN A 94 -7.29 13.37 4.89
C GLN A 94 -8.25 12.23 5.23
N MET A 95 -9.43 12.24 4.64
CA MET A 95 -10.43 11.19 4.81
C MET A 95 -11.22 10.97 3.53
N LYS A 96 -11.74 9.75 3.34
CA LYS A 96 -12.76 9.48 2.33
C LYS A 96 -14.14 9.68 2.96
N ILE A 97 -14.94 10.55 2.37
CA ILE A 97 -16.32 10.81 2.79
C ILE A 97 -17.26 10.17 1.76
N VAL A 98 -18.33 9.55 2.26
CA VAL A 98 -19.37 8.93 1.45
C VAL A 98 -20.71 9.48 1.94
N SER A 99 -21.41 10.20 1.07
CA SER A 99 -22.77 10.65 1.30
C SER A 99 -23.71 9.78 0.44
N LYS A 100 -24.68 9.15 1.10
CA LYS A 100 -25.73 8.31 0.49
C LYS A 100 -26.99 9.11 0.22
N THR A 101 -27.18 10.24 0.91
CA THR A 101 -28.30 11.14 0.69
C THR A 101 -27.82 12.57 0.41
N LYS A 102 -28.74 13.40 -0.11
CA LYS A 102 -28.44 14.80 -0.40
C LYS A 102 -28.26 15.61 0.89
N GLU A 103 -29.01 15.26 1.93
CA GLU A 103 -28.96 15.89 3.24
C GLU A 103 -27.58 15.66 3.92
N GLU A 104 -27.05 14.43 3.84
CA GLU A 104 -25.69 14.12 4.32
C GLU A 104 -24.62 14.93 3.57
N TYR A 105 -24.83 15.15 2.26
CA TYR A 105 -23.94 15.97 1.45
C TYR A 105 -24.02 17.46 1.84
N GLU A 106 -25.22 17.96 2.11
CA GLU A 106 -25.44 19.34 2.57
C GLU A 106 -24.84 19.58 3.97
N GLU A 107 -24.95 18.62 4.89
CA GLU A 107 -24.28 18.70 6.20
C GLU A 107 -22.76 18.73 6.05
N TYR A 108 -22.21 17.91 5.15
CA TYR A 108 -20.80 17.93 4.80
C TYR A 108 -20.36 19.30 4.26
N GLN A 109 -21.14 19.91 3.36
CA GLN A 109 -20.83 21.24 2.82
C GLN A 109 -20.79 22.31 3.92
N LYS A 110 -21.73 22.28 4.87
CA LYS A 110 -21.73 23.20 6.02
C LYS A 110 -20.46 23.08 6.86
N LYS A 111 -19.91 21.88 7.02
CA LYS A 111 -18.65 21.66 7.76
C LYS A 111 -17.43 22.29 7.07
N LEU A 112 -17.50 22.55 5.76
CA LEU A 112 -16.40 23.15 5.00
C LEU A 112 -16.33 24.68 5.14
N GLU A 113 -17.44 25.35 5.44
CA GLU A 113 -17.54 26.83 5.47
C GLU A 113 -16.51 27.47 6.40
N ASN A 114 -16.17 26.80 7.50
CA ASN A 114 -15.23 27.29 8.52
C ASN A 114 -13.77 26.85 8.28
N ILE A 115 -13.47 26.18 7.18
CA ILE A 115 -12.15 25.63 6.91
C ILE A 115 -11.38 26.53 5.95
N LYS A 116 -10.28 27.13 6.46
CA LYS A 116 -9.45 28.07 5.70
C LYS A 116 -8.84 27.50 4.42
N TYR A 117 -8.36 26.26 4.47
CA TYR A 117 -7.73 25.61 3.32
C TYR A 117 -8.06 24.13 3.26
N TYR A 118 -8.69 23.73 2.15
CA TYR A 118 -8.95 22.33 1.84
C TYR A 118 -8.91 22.06 0.33
N ASN A 119 -8.79 20.78 -0.02
CA ASN A 119 -8.88 20.30 -1.39
C ASN A 119 -9.78 19.05 -1.42
N GLU A 120 -10.66 19.01 -2.42
CA GLU A 120 -11.58 17.90 -2.64
C GLU A 120 -11.24 17.18 -3.94
N ASN A 121 -11.32 15.85 -3.90
CA ASN A 121 -11.26 15.03 -5.09
C ASN A 121 -12.49 14.12 -5.14
N VAL A 122 -13.41 14.42 -6.06
CA VAL A 122 -14.60 13.61 -6.33
C VAL A 122 -14.18 12.30 -6.98
N ILE A 123 -14.48 11.19 -6.33
CA ILE A 123 -14.20 9.84 -6.81
C ILE A 123 -15.39 9.31 -7.61
N LYS A 124 -16.59 9.53 -7.09
CA LYS A 124 -17.84 9.10 -7.70
C LYS A 124 -18.96 10.05 -7.29
N GLN A 125 -19.76 10.48 -8.25
CA GLN A 125 -20.95 11.30 -7.98
C GLN A 125 -22.10 10.79 -8.84
N ILE A 126 -23.21 10.48 -8.18
CA ILE A 126 -24.47 10.07 -8.78
C ILE A 126 -25.55 10.93 -8.14
N ASP A 127 -26.27 11.67 -8.98
CA ASP A 127 -27.49 12.36 -8.59
C ASP A 127 -28.52 12.12 -9.71
N ASN A 128 -29.34 11.08 -9.51
CA ASN A 128 -30.39 10.72 -10.44
C ASN A 128 -31.60 10.21 -9.66
N PRO A 129 -32.54 11.11 -9.33
CA PRO A 129 -33.77 10.76 -8.60
C PRO A 129 -34.60 9.66 -9.27
N SER A 130 -34.49 9.52 -10.60
CA SER A 130 -35.21 8.54 -11.41
C SER A 130 -34.51 7.17 -11.48
N ALA A 131 -33.32 7.01 -10.90
CA ALA A 131 -32.58 5.75 -10.94
C ALA A 131 -33.23 4.66 -10.07
N ARG A 132 -33.29 3.43 -10.61
CA ARG A 132 -33.96 2.29 -9.96
C ARG A 132 -33.22 1.74 -8.72
N ARG A 133 -31.91 1.94 -8.60
CA ARG A 133 -31.08 1.36 -7.51
C ARG A 133 -30.47 2.41 -6.58
N ILE A 134 -29.58 3.25 -7.10
CA ILE A 134 -28.87 4.27 -6.32
C ILE A 134 -29.32 5.62 -6.85
N LYS A 135 -30.15 6.32 -6.09
CA LYS A 135 -30.67 7.64 -6.44
C LYS A 135 -29.64 8.73 -6.24
N PHE A 136 -28.93 8.67 -5.11
CA PHE A 136 -27.86 9.60 -4.78
C PHE A 136 -26.66 8.83 -4.22
N LYS A 137 -25.46 9.23 -4.62
CA LYS A 137 -24.21 8.78 -4.01
C LYS A 137 -23.08 9.74 -4.36
N ASP A 138 -22.50 10.38 -3.36
CA ASP A 138 -21.28 11.17 -3.50
C ASP A 138 -20.16 10.50 -2.70
N GLU A 139 -19.07 10.15 -3.38
CA GLU A 139 -17.84 9.68 -2.78
C GLU A 139 -16.72 10.65 -3.14
N ARG A 140 -16.10 11.24 -2.12
CA ARG A 140 -15.01 12.18 -2.31
C ARG A 140 -13.93 12.01 -1.27
N LYS A 141 -12.72 12.38 -1.64
CA LYS A 141 -11.59 12.46 -0.73
C LYS A 141 -11.39 13.92 -0.35
N ILE A 142 -11.56 14.23 0.93
CA ILE A 142 -11.28 15.54 1.49
C ILE A 142 -9.85 15.56 2.04
N THR A 143 -9.15 16.66 1.79
CA THR A 143 -7.84 16.98 2.35
C THR A 143 -7.93 18.36 2.98
N ILE A 144 -7.62 18.46 4.26
CA ILE A 144 -7.60 19.73 5.00
C ILE A 144 -6.15 19.99 5.42
N GLY A 145 -5.65 21.18 5.15
CA GLY A 145 -4.25 21.55 5.41
C GLY A 145 -3.24 21.10 4.35
N ILE A 146 -1.97 21.38 4.63
CA ILE A 146 -0.82 21.23 3.71
C ILE A 146 0.33 20.56 4.47
N SER A 147 1.16 19.78 3.78
CA SER A 147 2.37 19.18 4.35
C SER A 147 3.63 19.63 3.60
N LYS A 148 4.80 19.42 4.21
CA LYS A 148 6.11 19.63 3.59
C LYS A 148 6.20 18.90 2.27
N LYS A 149 5.66 17.68 2.22
CA LYS A 149 5.66 16.87 0.99
C LYS A 149 4.86 17.51 -0.14
N ASP A 150 3.74 18.16 0.15
CA ASP A 150 2.92 18.85 -0.86
C ASP A 150 3.65 20.10 -1.37
N ILE A 151 4.27 20.86 -0.47
CA ILE A 151 5.06 22.03 -0.84
C ILE A 151 6.27 21.63 -1.65
N MET A 152 6.93 20.51 -1.34
CA MET A 152 8.12 20.07 -2.08
C MET A 152 7.77 19.38 -3.41
N ASN A 153 6.61 18.71 -3.54
CA ASN A 153 6.25 17.96 -4.75
C ASN A 153 5.25 18.69 -5.65
N CYS A 154 5.67 19.05 -6.87
CA CYS A 154 4.80 19.72 -7.85
C CYS A 154 3.84 18.79 -8.62
N ARG A 155 3.96 17.47 -8.48
CA ARG A 155 3.11 16.49 -9.18
C ARG A 155 2.76 15.36 -8.22
N GLY A 156 1.53 15.38 -7.71
CA GLY A 156 0.94 14.25 -7.00
C GLY A 156 0.05 13.47 -7.95
N LYS A 157 0.25 12.15 -8.08
CA LYS A 157 -0.84 11.30 -8.58
C LYS A 157 -1.95 11.33 -7.54
N ILE A 158 -3.18 11.54 -7.99
CA ILE A 158 -4.36 11.45 -7.13
C ILE A 158 -4.42 10.02 -6.60
N LYS A 159 -4.25 9.87 -5.28
CA LYS A 159 -4.35 8.58 -4.60
C LYS A 159 -5.74 8.45 -4.02
N ASN A 160 -6.35 7.28 -4.21
CA ASN A 160 -7.54 6.90 -3.46
C ASN A 160 -7.24 6.89 -1.94
N ALA A 161 -8.29 7.06 -1.15
CA ALA A 161 -8.26 6.92 0.31
C ALA A 161 -9.13 5.74 0.71
N PHE A 162 -8.77 5.08 1.81
CA PHE A 162 -9.53 3.97 2.37
C PHE A 162 -10.78 4.50 3.09
N TYR A 163 -11.83 3.69 3.17
CA TYR A 163 -13.10 4.09 3.78
C TYR A 163 -13.07 4.09 5.31
N ASN A 164 -12.34 3.14 5.91
CA ASN A 164 -12.41 2.85 7.35
C ASN A 164 -11.28 3.51 8.16
N CYS A 165 -10.61 4.50 7.58
CA CYS A 165 -9.55 5.22 8.25
C CYS A 165 -9.52 6.68 7.80
N PHE A 166 -8.93 7.52 8.63
CA PHE A 166 -8.39 8.80 8.19
C PHE A 166 -6.87 8.81 8.36
N ALA A 167 -6.22 9.70 7.63
CA ALA A 167 -4.80 9.95 7.77
C ALA A 167 -4.58 11.35 8.31
N MET A 168 -3.62 11.52 9.20
CA MET A 168 -3.16 12.83 9.65
C MET A 168 -1.63 12.92 9.59
N ILE A 169 -1.13 14.13 9.42
CA ILE A 169 0.29 14.44 9.45
C ILE A 169 0.55 15.31 10.67
N LEU A 170 1.32 14.77 11.58
CA LEU A 170 1.75 15.41 12.82
C LEU A 170 3.10 16.08 12.59
N ARG A 171 3.19 17.36 12.91
CA ARG A 171 4.43 18.12 12.97
C ARG A 171 4.88 18.24 14.41
N PHE A 172 6.15 17.97 14.69
CA PHE A 172 6.76 18.19 16.00
C PHE A 172 8.21 18.62 15.84
N GLU A 173 8.73 19.30 16.86
CA GLU A 173 10.14 19.68 16.91
C GLU A 173 10.98 18.52 17.41
N TYR A 174 12.09 18.24 16.73
CA TYR A 174 13.03 17.21 17.15
C TYR A 174 14.44 17.57 16.67
N GLN A 175 15.39 17.67 17.60
CA GLN A 175 16.78 18.06 17.33
C GLN A 175 16.90 19.41 16.59
N GLY A 176 16.14 20.42 17.04
CA GLY A 176 16.18 21.79 16.49
C GLY A 176 15.55 21.95 15.10
N ALA A 177 14.78 20.97 14.64
CA ALA A 177 14.08 21.04 13.35
C ALA A 177 12.68 20.44 13.42
N PHE A 178 11.74 21.03 12.67
CA PHE A 178 10.41 20.45 12.50
C PHE A 178 10.44 19.21 11.62
N ARG A 179 9.93 18.11 12.16
CA ARG A 179 9.70 16.85 11.46
C ARG A 179 8.21 16.62 11.29
N GLU A 180 7.84 15.91 10.23
CA GLU A 180 6.46 15.57 9.92
C GLU A 180 6.32 14.06 9.78
N ILE A 181 5.36 13.49 10.50
CA ILE A 181 5.06 12.05 10.47
C ILE A 181 3.61 11.84 10.05
N HIS A 182 3.44 10.93 9.09
CA HIS A 182 2.14 10.51 8.62
C HIS A 182 1.63 9.36 9.47
N VAL A 183 0.41 9.48 9.99
CA VAL A 183 -0.26 8.46 10.81
C VAL A 183 -1.58 8.12 10.12
N LYS A 184 -1.87 6.83 9.94
CA LYS A 184 -3.23 6.37 9.60
C LYS A 184 -3.90 5.81 10.84
N ILE A 185 -5.16 6.15 11.04
CA ILE A 185 -5.96 5.72 12.18
C ILE A 185 -7.23 5.07 11.66
N PHE A 186 -7.42 3.81 12.01
CA PHE A 186 -8.57 3.00 11.61
C PHE A 186 -9.65 3.04 12.69
N ASN A 187 -10.91 2.88 12.28
CA ASN A 187 -12.06 2.83 13.19
C ASN A 187 -11.96 1.73 14.26
N THR A 188 -11.23 0.65 14.00
CA THR A 188 -11.00 -0.45 14.96
C THR A 188 -10.00 -0.09 16.07
N GLY A 189 -9.45 1.12 16.09
CA GLY A 189 -8.38 1.49 17.01
C GLY A 189 -6.97 1.09 16.54
N LYS A 190 -6.84 0.49 15.35
CA LYS A 190 -5.53 0.19 14.74
C LYS A 190 -4.88 1.47 14.20
N LEU A 191 -3.56 1.61 14.33
CA LEU A 191 -2.77 2.69 13.75
C LEU A 191 -1.62 2.16 12.90
N GLU A 192 -1.30 2.87 11.83
CA GLU A 192 -0.14 2.58 10.96
C GLU A 192 0.73 3.83 10.82
N ILE A 193 1.99 3.72 11.27
CA ILE A 193 2.99 4.80 11.23
C ILE A 193 4.17 4.36 10.34
N PRO A 194 4.16 4.72 9.04
CA PRO A 194 5.24 4.39 8.12
C PRO A 194 6.51 5.20 8.39
N GLY A 195 7.66 4.54 8.33
CA GLY A 195 8.98 5.17 8.30
C GLY A 195 9.51 5.62 9.68
N ILE A 196 8.87 5.20 10.77
CA ILE A 196 9.34 5.50 12.12
C ILE A 196 10.30 4.39 12.60
N LEU A 197 11.57 4.75 12.75
CA LEU A 197 12.64 3.82 13.15
C LEU A 197 13.14 4.09 14.57
N ASN A 198 13.00 5.33 15.06
CA ASN A 198 13.46 5.72 16.39
C ASN A 198 12.32 5.58 17.39
N THR A 199 12.55 4.82 18.46
CA THR A 199 11.63 4.65 19.59
C THR A 199 11.28 5.98 20.26
N GLU A 200 12.23 6.91 20.40
CA GLU A 200 11.99 8.23 20.98
C GLU A 200 10.97 9.03 20.14
N LEU A 201 11.10 8.99 18.81
CA LEU A 201 10.13 9.60 17.90
C LEU A 201 8.76 8.93 18.02
N LEU A 202 8.73 7.61 18.23
CA LEU A 202 7.49 6.86 18.38
C LEU A 202 6.74 7.29 19.63
N GLU A 203 7.42 7.49 20.76
CA GLU A 203 6.81 7.95 22.00
C GLU A 203 6.26 9.39 21.89
N ILE A 204 6.99 10.29 21.22
CA ILE A 204 6.49 11.64 20.92
C ILE A 204 5.19 11.56 20.11
N VAL A 205 5.18 10.74 19.06
CA VAL A 205 4.00 10.57 18.20
C VAL A 205 2.83 9.95 18.96
N LYS A 206 3.07 8.93 19.79
CA LYS A 206 2.02 8.34 20.65
C LYS A 206 1.39 9.41 21.55
N LYS A 207 2.21 10.22 22.23
CA LYS A 207 1.71 11.30 23.09
C LYS A 207 0.85 12.31 22.31
N MET A 208 1.31 12.74 21.14
CA MET A 208 0.52 13.65 20.29
C MET A 208 -0.81 13.03 19.84
N ILE A 209 -0.81 11.73 19.52
CA ILE A 209 -2.05 11.03 19.13
C ILE A 209 -3.05 11.04 20.27
N LEU A 210 -2.62 10.74 21.50
CA LEU A 210 -3.50 10.82 22.68
C LEU A 210 -4.02 12.24 22.86
N GLU A 211 -3.14 13.24 22.82
CA GLU A 211 -3.50 14.66 22.97
C GLU A 211 -4.57 15.13 21.97
N TYR A 212 -4.52 14.67 20.71
CA TYR A 212 -5.47 15.09 19.68
C TYR A 212 -6.74 14.22 19.58
N ILE A 213 -6.72 12.99 20.08
CA ILE A 213 -7.87 12.07 19.96
C ILE A 213 -8.66 11.98 21.27
N GLU A 214 -7.98 11.87 22.41
CA GLU A 214 -8.59 11.69 23.73
C GLU A 214 -9.66 12.75 24.06
N PRO A 215 -9.49 14.06 23.74
CA PRO A 215 -10.51 15.07 24.02
C PRO A 215 -11.85 14.87 23.28
N HIS A 216 -11.89 13.95 22.33
CA HIS A 216 -13.08 13.63 21.53
C HIS A 216 -13.70 12.29 21.91
N LEU A 217 -13.22 11.67 23.00
CA LEU A 217 -13.69 10.41 23.52
C LEU A 217 -14.26 10.58 24.94
N THR A 218 -15.17 9.69 25.32
CA THR A 218 -15.72 9.64 26.68
C THR A 218 -14.85 8.84 27.64
N GLU A 219 -14.18 7.81 27.13
CA GLU A 219 -13.32 6.91 27.89
C GLU A 219 -11.86 7.26 27.69
N LYS A 220 -11.03 6.98 28.71
CA LYS A 220 -9.59 7.20 28.65
C LYS A 220 -8.96 6.44 27.49
N LEU A 221 -8.13 7.13 26.70
CA LEU A 221 -7.45 6.56 25.57
C LEU A 221 -6.03 6.13 25.96
N ASP A 222 -5.70 4.87 25.72
CA ASP A 222 -4.36 4.32 25.96
C ASP A 222 -3.95 3.40 24.80
N PHE A 223 -2.64 3.20 24.63
CA PHE A 223 -2.11 2.21 23.70
C PHE A 223 -2.03 0.83 24.37
N ILE A 224 -2.42 -0.21 23.65
CA ILE A 224 -2.21 -1.59 24.07
C ILE A 224 -0.73 -1.92 23.85
N GLU A 225 -0.04 -2.34 24.91
CA GLU A 225 1.30 -2.89 24.80
C GLU A 225 1.22 -4.27 24.13
N ASN A 226 1.78 -4.35 22.92
CA ASN A 226 1.99 -5.63 22.26
C ASN A 226 3.44 -6.05 22.52
N ASP A 227 3.60 -7.05 23.39
CA ASP A 227 4.88 -7.71 23.72
C ASP A 227 5.48 -8.50 22.56
N THR A 228 4.82 -8.54 21.39
CA THR A 228 5.35 -9.19 20.20
C THR A 228 6.41 -8.31 19.56
N GLU A 229 7.63 -8.44 20.09
CA GLU A 229 8.87 -7.86 19.59
C GLU A 229 8.90 -7.79 18.05
N ASP A 230 9.22 -6.59 17.55
CA ASP A 230 9.75 -6.33 16.21
C ASP A 230 8.91 -6.59 14.95
N ASN A 231 7.71 -7.17 15.05
CA ASN A 231 6.88 -7.30 13.85
C ASN A 231 6.44 -5.91 13.33
N VAL A 232 6.84 -5.64 12.09
CA VAL A 232 6.52 -4.42 11.36
C VAL A 232 5.96 -4.80 10.01
N LEU A 233 5.07 -3.97 9.49
CA LEU A 233 4.68 -4.09 8.09
C LEU A 233 5.84 -3.56 7.24
N ILE A 234 6.61 -4.47 6.65
CA ILE A 234 7.76 -4.15 5.82
C ILE A 234 7.33 -4.09 4.35
N ASN A 235 7.82 -3.07 3.64
CA ASN A 235 7.78 -3.01 2.19
C ASN A 235 9.21 -2.99 1.66
N SER A 236 9.63 -4.06 1.00
CA SER A 236 10.96 -4.20 0.43
C SER A 236 10.91 -4.59 -1.04
N ASN A 237 11.95 -4.24 -1.78
CA ASN A 237 12.08 -4.60 -3.18
C ASN A 237 13.51 -5.00 -3.51
N PHE A 238 13.64 -5.76 -4.59
CA PHE A 238 14.92 -6.11 -5.21
C PHE A 238 14.68 -6.34 -6.72
N ASN A 239 15.73 -6.54 -7.49
CA ASN A 239 15.62 -6.85 -8.92
C ASN A 239 16.51 -8.05 -9.28
N CYS A 240 15.97 -9.01 -10.01
CA CYS A 240 16.74 -10.18 -10.45
C CYS A 240 17.61 -9.92 -11.68
N GLY A 241 17.49 -8.75 -12.33
CA GLY A 241 18.40 -8.30 -13.38
C GLY A 241 18.06 -8.79 -14.79
N TYR A 242 16.92 -9.44 -15.01
CA TYR A 242 16.45 -9.88 -16.34
C TYR A 242 14.93 -9.83 -16.45
N TYR A 243 14.40 -9.86 -17.67
CA TYR A 243 12.97 -9.90 -17.87
C TYR A 243 12.40 -11.30 -17.73
N ILE A 244 11.24 -11.38 -17.10
CA ILE A 244 10.59 -12.63 -16.69
C ILE A 244 9.34 -12.87 -17.54
N ASN A 245 9.23 -14.08 -18.08
CA ASN A 245 8.00 -14.64 -18.60
C ASN A 245 7.09 -15.03 -17.43
N ARG A 246 6.15 -14.13 -17.11
CA ARG A 246 5.24 -14.26 -15.96
C ARG A 246 4.29 -15.45 -16.07
N GLU A 247 3.90 -15.86 -17.27
CA GLU A 247 3.03 -17.02 -17.47
C GLU A 247 3.78 -18.31 -17.11
N ARG A 248 5.00 -18.47 -17.62
CA ARG A 248 5.86 -19.60 -17.26
C ARG A 248 6.18 -19.62 -15.78
N LEU A 249 6.56 -18.46 -15.21
CA LEU A 249 6.82 -18.34 -13.78
C LEU A 249 5.59 -18.75 -12.94
N HIS A 250 4.40 -18.27 -13.28
CA HIS A 250 3.17 -18.65 -12.57
C HIS A 250 2.91 -20.15 -12.62
N SER A 251 3.04 -20.77 -13.80
CA SER A 251 2.88 -22.22 -13.96
C SER A 251 3.87 -23.02 -13.13
N ILE A 252 5.14 -22.59 -13.10
CA ILE A 252 6.18 -23.25 -12.31
C ILE A 252 5.92 -23.11 -10.80
N LEU A 253 5.62 -21.90 -10.32
CA LEU A 253 5.33 -21.65 -8.91
C LEU A 253 4.13 -22.47 -8.40
N ARG A 254 3.09 -22.62 -9.21
CA ARG A 254 1.88 -23.38 -8.86
C ARG A 254 2.06 -24.91 -8.98
N SER A 255 3.05 -25.37 -9.73
CA SER A 255 3.30 -26.80 -9.96
C SER A 255 3.66 -27.55 -8.68
N ASP A 256 3.71 -28.88 -8.74
CA ASP A 256 4.14 -29.73 -7.62
C ASP A 256 5.59 -29.49 -7.18
N LYS A 257 6.40 -28.80 -8.00
CA LYS A 257 7.80 -28.46 -7.66
C LYS A 257 7.86 -27.50 -6.46
N TYR A 258 7.05 -26.44 -6.48
CA TYR A 258 7.07 -25.39 -5.45
C TYR A 258 5.75 -25.28 -4.69
N SER A 259 4.61 -25.55 -5.35
CA SER A 259 3.25 -25.46 -4.83
C SER A 259 2.98 -24.18 -4.03
N ILE A 260 3.52 -23.06 -4.50
CA ILE A 260 3.32 -21.74 -3.92
C ILE A 260 1.97 -21.22 -4.39
N GLU A 261 1.18 -20.70 -3.45
CA GLU A 261 -0.06 -20.00 -3.78
C GLU A 261 0.28 -18.77 -4.61
N SER A 262 -0.11 -18.80 -5.89
CA SER A 262 0.15 -17.71 -6.82
C SER A 262 -1.07 -17.42 -7.70
N ALA A 263 -1.21 -16.15 -8.08
CA ALA A 263 -2.26 -15.65 -8.94
C ALA A 263 -1.68 -14.68 -9.97
N TYR A 264 -2.01 -14.89 -11.24
CA TYR A 264 -1.59 -14.02 -12.34
C TYR A 264 -2.74 -13.82 -13.32
N ASP A 265 -3.15 -12.57 -13.47
CA ASP A 265 -4.05 -12.09 -14.53
C ASP A 265 -3.49 -10.76 -15.06
N PRO A 266 -2.91 -10.73 -16.28
CA PRO A 266 -2.25 -9.54 -16.82
C PRO A 266 -3.19 -8.35 -17.02
N CYS A 267 -4.49 -8.58 -17.20
CA CYS A 267 -5.50 -7.52 -17.34
C CYS A 267 -5.80 -6.84 -16.00
N SER A 268 -5.73 -7.62 -14.92
CA SER A 268 -6.04 -7.17 -13.57
C SER A 268 -4.82 -6.61 -12.84
N TYR A 269 -3.65 -7.23 -12.98
CA TYR A 269 -2.46 -6.85 -12.24
C TYR A 269 -1.16 -7.17 -13.01
N PRO A 270 -0.19 -6.24 -13.06
CA PRO A 270 0.99 -6.37 -13.91
C PRO A 270 2.06 -7.37 -13.42
N GLY A 271 1.92 -7.99 -12.25
CA GLY A 271 2.89 -8.94 -11.69
C GLY A 271 2.26 -10.29 -11.34
N VAL A 272 3.08 -11.31 -11.11
CA VAL A 272 2.62 -12.57 -10.49
C VAL A 272 2.54 -12.33 -8.98
N LYS A 273 1.34 -12.41 -8.40
CA LYS A 273 1.16 -12.28 -6.94
C LYS A 273 1.33 -13.65 -6.31
N CYS A 274 2.09 -13.74 -5.24
CA CYS A 274 2.38 -14.98 -4.54
C CYS A 274 2.25 -14.78 -3.02
N LYS A 275 1.89 -15.85 -2.31
CA LYS A 275 1.89 -15.89 -0.84
C LYS A 275 2.90 -16.93 -0.35
N TYR A 276 3.68 -16.54 0.64
CA TYR A 276 4.62 -17.40 1.34
C TYR A 276 4.13 -17.57 2.78
N TYR A 277 3.93 -18.81 3.19
CA TYR A 277 3.51 -19.16 4.55
C TYR A 277 4.72 -19.61 5.37
N PHE A 278 5.29 -18.70 6.16
CA PHE A 278 6.41 -19.04 7.05
C PHE A 278 5.87 -19.69 8.33
N ASN A 279 6.10 -20.99 8.49
CA ASN A 279 5.79 -21.73 9.71
C ASN A 279 6.81 -21.41 10.82
N ASN A 280 6.33 -20.76 11.89
CA ASN A 280 7.12 -20.32 13.05
C ASN A 280 7.65 -21.49 13.91
N GLU A 281 7.06 -22.68 13.81
CA GLU A 281 7.47 -23.87 14.57
C GLU A 281 8.68 -24.59 13.95
N LEU A 282 8.87 -24.44 12.63
CA LEU A 282 9.97 -25.08 11.89
C LEU A 282 11.28 -24.27 11.95
N GLY A 283 11.26 -23.07 12.53
CA GLY A 283 12.40 -22.17 12.55
C GLY A 283 12.84 -21.74 11.14
N PHE A 284 14.16 -21.57 10.96
CA PHE A 284 14.75 -21.02 9.74
C PHE A 284 15.48 -22.07 8.88
N ASP A 285 15.06 -23.34 8.93
CA ASP A 285 15.66 -24.40 8.12
C ASP A 285 15.12 -24.36 6.67
N PRO A 286 15.96 -24.08 5.64
CA PRO A 286 15.54 -24.06 4.23
C PRO A 286 14.99 -25.38 3.70
N ALA A 287 15.41 -26.52 4.26
CA ALA A 287 14.96 -27.83 3.78
C ALA A 287 13.51 -28.12 4.19
N LEU A 288 13.12 -27.64 5.38
CA LEU A 288 11.79 -27.81 5.94
C LEU A 288 10.85 -26.68 5.52
N GLN A 289 11.37 -25.47 5.35
CA GLN A 289 10.56 -24.29 5.13
C GLN A 289 10.32 -24.01 3.64
N LYS A 290 9.22 -24.57 3.12
CA LYS A 290 8.85 -24.53 1.70
C LYS A 290 7.83 -23.44 1.34
N GLY A 291 7.40 -22.63 2.30
CA GLY A 291 6.43 -21.55 2.06
C GLY A 291 4.99 -22.01 1.84
N GLN A 292 4.67 -23.23 2.27
CA GLN A 292 3.36 -23.87 2.10
C GLN A 292 2.66 -24.03 3.46
N ILE A 293 1.33 -24.08 3.42
CA ILE A 293 0.52 -24.54 4.54
C ILE A 293 0.60 -26.08 4.61
N SER A 294 0.89 -26.62 5.80
CA SER A 294 0.93 -28.06 6.05
C SER A 294 -0.39 -28.73 5.67
N ARG A 295 -0.35 -30.00 5.24
CA ARG A 295 -1.52 -30.70 4.68
C ARG A 295 -2.68 -30.77 5.67
N GLU A 296 -2.35 -30.87 6.95
CA GLU A 296 -3.26 -30.95 8.09
C GLU A 296 -4.00 -29.61 8.29
N ASP A 297 -3.37 -28.49 7.93
CA ASP A 297 -3.86 -27.14 8.16
C ASP A 297 -4.52 -26.52 6.90
N ARG A 298 -4.54 -27.22 5.76
CA ARG A 298 -5.11 -26.71 4.50
C ARG A 298 -6.62 -26.45 4.55
N SER A 299 -7.33 -27.05 5.50
CA SER A 299 -8.76 -26.85 5.71
C SER A 299 -9.07 -25.65 6.63
N MET A 300 -8.05 -25.05 7.25
CA MET A 300 -8.23 -23.88 8.13
C MET A 300 -8.72 -22.69 7.32
N LYS A 301 -9.68 -21.94 7.88
CA LYS A 301 -10.08 -20.66 7.29
C LYS A 301 -9.02 -19.61 7.59
N LEU A 302 -9.03 -18.53 6.81
CA LEU A 302 -8.10 -17.40 6.98
C LEU A 302 -8.14 -16.80 8.40
N SER A 303 -9.31 -16.83 9.05
CA SER A 303 -9.48 -16.45 10.46
C SER A 303 -8.69 -17.33 11.43
N ASP A 304 -8.63 -18.63 11.14
CA ASP A 304 -8.06 -19.62 12.04
C ASP A 304 -6.52 -19.66 11.93
N LEU A 305 -5.98 -19.17 10.80
CA LEU A 305 -4.54 -18.99 10.58
C LEU A 305 -3.99 -17.77 11.32
N ASP A 306 -4.78 -16.68 11.39
CA ASP A 306 -4.42 -15.46 12.13
C ASP A 306 -4.41 -15.70 13.65
N ASP A 307 -5.33 -16.52 14.18
CA ASP A 307 -5.43 -16.81 15.61
C ASP A 307 -4.33 -17.77 16.11
N ASN A 308 -3.89 -18.72 15.30
CA ASN A 308 -2.95 -19.76 15.74
C ASN A 308 -1.49 -19.30 15.79
N LYS A 309 -1.12 -18.12 15.26
CA LYS A 309 0.27 -17.59 15.15
C LYS A 309 1.30 -18.54 14.51
N LYS A 310 0.89 -19.73 14.08
CA LYS A 310 1.73 -20.79 13.54
C LYS A 310 2.37 -20.36 12.23
N TYR A 311 1.62 -19.64 11.40
CA TYR A 311 2.12 -19.14 10.11
C TYR A 311 2.20 -17.61 10.12
N THR A 312 3.30 -17.10 9.59
CA THR A 312 3.44 -15.71 9.18
C THR A 312 3.27 -15.64 7.66
N GLU A 313 2.14 -15.09 7.23
CA GLU A 313 1.86 -14.86 5.80
C GLU A 313 2.66 -13.63 5.30
N VAL A 314 3.42 -13.84 4.23
CA VAL A 314 4.13 -12.76 3.52
C VAL A 314 3.77 -12.84 2.05
N SER A 315 3.29 -11.73 1.51
CA SER A 315 3.00 -11.60 0.09
C SER A 315 4.22 -11.13 -0.67
N PHE A 316 4.46 -11.69 -1.86
CA PHE A 316 5.45 -11.16 -2.78
C PHE A 316 4.92 -11.08 -4.21
N MET A 317 5.40 -10.10 -4.96
CA MET A 317 4.99 -9.87 -6.34
C MET A 317 6.21 -9.79 -7.25
N ILE A 318 6.18 -10.53 -8.35
CA ILE A 318 7.25 -10.57 -9.35
C ILE A 318 6.76 -9.94 -10.65
N PHE A 319 7.45 -8.89 -11.11
CA PHE A 319 7.07 -8.14 -12.31
C PHE A 319 7.88 -8.59 -13.53
N ARG A 320 7.36 -8.34 -14.74
CA ARG A 320 8.05 -8.65 -16.01
C ARG A 320 9.45 -8.07 -16.07
N THR A 321 9.68 -6.91 -15.44
CA THR A 321 10.97 -6.21 -15.46
C THR A 321 12.03 -6.85 -14.56
N GLY A 322 11.74 -7.98 -13.92
CA GLY A 322 12.61 -8.61 -12.92
C GLY A 322 12.53 -7.98 -11.53
N SER A 323 11.80 -6.86 -11.41
CA SER A 323 11.56 -6.22 -10.12
C SER A 323 10.66 -7.11 -9.27
N CYS A 324 11.02 -7.25 -8.00
CA CYS A 324 10.30 -8.04 -7.01
C CYS A 324 9.93 -7.16 -5.82
N LEU A 325 8.74 -7.35 -5.27
CA LEU A 325 8.21 -6.64 -4.11
C LEU A 325 7.85 -7.69 -3.05
N ILE A 326 8.33 -7.53 -1.82
CA ILE A 326 7.96 -8.37 -0.68
C ILE A 326 7.27 -7.47 0.35
N VAL A 327 6.06 -7.87 0.77
CA VAL A 327 5.22 -7.15 1.72
C VAL A 327 4.61 -8.12 2.72
N GLY A 328 4.79 -7.84 4.01
CA GLY A 328 4.19 -8.65 5.07
C GLY A 328 4.44 -8.04 6.44
N ASN A 329 3.62 -8.47 7.41
CA ASN A 329 3.85 -8.15 8.82
C ASN A 329 4.79 -9.19 9.41
N CYS A 330 6.09 -8.91 9.40
CA CYS A 330 7.12 -9.85 9.82
C CYS A 330 8.35 -9.10 10.34
N ASN A 331 9.23 -9.83 11.03
CA ASN A 331 10.54 -9.31 11.41
C ASN A 331 11.54 -9.40 10.25
N GLU A 332 12.69 -8.73 10.40
CA GLU A 332 13.70 -8.67 9.34
C GLU A 332 14.37 -10.02 9.05
N LYS A 333 14.43 -10.95 10.02
CA LYS A 333 15.00 -12.29 9.82
C LYS A 333 14.13 -13.12 8.88
N ILE A 334 12.81 -13.14 9.11
CA ILE A 334 11.84 -13.81 8.24
C ILE A 334 11.89 -13.19 6.83
N LEU A 335 11.95 -11.86 6.74
CA LEU A 335 12.05 -11.18 5.46
C LEU A 335 13.28 -11.61 4.65
N LYS A 336 14.46 -11.64 5.28
CA LYS A 336 15.72 -12.07 4.62
C LYS A 336 15.65 -13.53 4.19
N PHE A 337 15.06 -14.40 5.01
CA PHE A 337 14.85 -15.80 4.67
C PHE A 337 13.99 -15.95 3.41
N ILE A 338 12.85 -15.26 3.35
CA ILE A 338 11.95 -15.30 2.20
C ILE A 338 12.61 -14.68 0.96
N PHE A 339 13.42 -13.63 1.13
CA PHE A 339 14.21 -13.06 0.04
C PHE A 339 15.17 -14.09 -0.58
N GLU A 340 15.94 -14.81 0.23
CA GLU A 340 16.85 -15.85 -0.27
C GLU A 340 16.09 -17.01 -0.93
N PHE A 341 14.92 -17.40 -0.39
CA PHE A 341 14.05 -18.38 -1.02
C PHE A 341 13.60 -17.94 -2.43
N ILE A 342 13.08 -16.72 -2.57
CA ILE A 342 12.62 -16.19 -3.88
C ILE A 342 13.80 -16.09 -4.85
N LYS A 343 14.95 -15.60 -4.37
CA LYS A 343 16.18 -15.50 -5.16
C LYS A 343 16.63 -16.88 -5.67
N GLY A 344 16.56 -17.92 -4.83
CA GLY A 344 16.84 -19.29 -5.20
C GLY A 344 15.94 -19.80 -6.34
N ILE A 345 14.62 -19.58 -6.26
CA ILE A 345 13.69 -19.95 -7.34
C ILE A 345 14.05 -19.24 -8.65
N LEU A 346 14.30 -17.93 -8.58
CA LEU A 346 14.62 -17.14 -9.77
C LEU A 346 15.94 -17.59 -10.41
N GLN A 347 16.91 -18.03 -9.60
CA GLN A 347 18.17 -18.60 -10.05
C GLN A 347 17.99 -19.97 -10.71
N GLU A 348 17.30 -20.88 -10.04
CA GLU A 348 17.10 -22.26 -10.50
C GLU A 348 16.27 -22.31 -11.79
N GLU A 349 15.25 -21.47 -11.90
CA GLU A 349 14.32 -21.46 -13.04
C GLU A 349 14.73 -20.50 -14.16
N TYR A 350 15.88 -19.83 -14.03
CA TYR A 350 16.32 -18.75 -14.91
C TYR A 350 16.12 -19.07 -16.41
N ASN A 351 16.63 -20.22 -16.85
CA ASN A 351 16.55 -20.62 -18.26
C ASN A 351 15.13 -20.84 -18.76
N GLN A 352 14.20 -21.22 -17.88
CA GLN A 352 12.81 -21.46 -18.25
C GLN A 352 11.99 -20.18 -18.30
N ILE A 353 12.30 -19.22 -17.41
CA ILE A 353 11.52 -18.00 -17.20
C ILE A 353 12.12 -16.75 -17.84
N LYS A 354 13.37 -16.78 -18.34
CA LYS A 354 13.98 -15.62 -19.02
C LYS A 354 13.25 -15.29 -20.33
N VAL A 355 13.09 -14.01 -20.61
CA VAL A 355 12.68 -13.51 -21.93
C VAL A 355 13.94 -13.28 -22.76
N VAL A 356 14.10 -14.02 -23.87
CA VAL A 356 15.33 -14.02 -24.68
C VAL A 356 15.50 -12.75 -25.52
N ASN A 357 14.40 -12.16 -25.97
CA ASN A 357 14.44 -11.09 -26.99
C ASN A 357 14.52 -9.66 -26.42
N ASP A 358 14.61 -9.50 -25.10
CA ASP A 358 14.59 -8.19 -24.46
C ASP A 358 15.75 -8.06 -23.46
N GLU A 359 16.70 -7.17 -23.75
CA GLU A 359 17.71 -6.80 -22.78
C GLU A 359 17.14 -5.83 -21.72
N PRO A 360 17.48 -6.03 -20.43
CA PRO A 360 17.05 -5.14 -19.36
C PRO A 360 17.74 -3.78 -19.51
N ASN A 361 16.94 -2.73 -19.75
CA ASN A 361 17.44 -1.36 -19.78
C ASN A 361 17.84 -0.90 -18.37
N THR A 362 19.13 -0.85 -18.06
CA THR A 362 19.66 -0.26 -16.83
C THR A 362 19.52 1.26 -16.88
N LYS A 363 18.39 1.77 -16.38
CA LYS A 363 18.19 3.22 -16.23
C LYS A 363 19.09 3.75 -15.13
N ILE A 364 20.16 4.45 -15.50
CA ILE A 364 20.97 5.24 -14.56
C ILE A 364 20.05 6.26 -13.87
N LYS A 365 19.90 6.15 -12.54
CA LYS A 365 19.13 7.10 -11.73
C LYS A 365 19.84 8.47 -11.73
N LYS A 366 19.49 9.34 -12.66
CA LYS A 366 19.93 10.75 -12.62
C LYS A 366 19.20 11.50 -11.51
N THR A 367 19.93 12.17 -10.64
CA THR A 367 19.36 13.11 -9.65
C THR A 367 18.65 14.24 -10.38
N LYS A 368 17.33 14.32 -10.26
CA LYS A 368 16.54 15.39 -10.88
C LYS A 368 16.67 16.67 -10.05
N LEU A 369 17.55 17.58 -10.47
CA LEU A 369 17.57 18.95 -9.96
C LEU A 369 16.26 19.66 -10.35
N ARG A 370 15.58 20.29 -9.38
CA ARG A 370 14.33 21.02 -9.61
C ARG A 370 14.45 22.44 -9.09
N LYS A 371 14.13 23.42 -9.93
CA LYS A 371 14.04 24.84 -9.56
C LYS A 371 12.60 25.18 -9.18
N LYS A 372 12.42 26.00 -8.15
CA LYS A 372 11.12 26.59 -7.76
C LYS A 372 11.28 28.10 -7.66
N ASN A 373 10.31 28.82 -8.19
CA ASN A 373 10.20 30.26 -7.99
C ASN A 373 9.34 30.47 -6.74
N VAL A 374 9.89 31.15 -5.74
CA VAL A 374 9.17 31.55 -4.53
C VAL A 374 8.99 33.06 -4.62
N PHE A 375 7.74 33.51 -4.59
CA PHE A 375 7.43 34.93 -4.49
C PHE A 375 7.31 35.28 -3.01
N MET A 376 8.08 36.27 -2.57
CA MET A 376 8.10 36.73 -1.18
C MET A 376 7.62 38.17 -1.16
N SER A 377 6.86 38.55 -0.13
CA SER A 377 6.55 39.96 0.09
C SER A 377 7.81 40.71 0.49
N GLU A 378 7.89 41.98 0.11
CA GLU A 378 9.04 42.85 0.41
C GLU A 378 9.31 42.93 1.92
N ASN A 379 8.25 43.09 2.73
CA ASN A 379 8.34 43.11 4.19
C ASN A 379 8.94 41.82 4.78
N TYR A 380 8.53 40.65 4.28
CA TYR A 380 9.06 39.40 4.83
C TYR A 380 10.55 39.23 4.48
N TYR A 381 10.94 39.64 3.26
CA TYR A 381 12.33 39.57 2.80
C TYR A 381 13.25 40.46 3.64
N SER A 382 12.82 41.70 3.89
CA SER A 382 13.60 42.66 4.68
C SER A 382 13.80 42.23 6.12
N GLU A 383 12.78 41.66 6.75
CA GLU A 383 12.81 41.24 8.17
C GLU A 383 13.57 39.92 8.42
N ASN A 384 13.55 38.97 7.48
CA ASN A 384 13.96 37.58 7.76
C ASN A 384 15.14 37.06 6.92
N ILE A 385 15.56 37.76 5.86
CA ILE A 385 16.60 37.27 4.94
C ILE A 385 17.79 38.22 4.85
N THR A 386 17.55 39.53 4.79
CA THR A 386 18.63 40.52 4.87
C THR A 386 19.02 40.76 6.32
N VAL A 387 19.94 39.94 6.84
CA VAL A 387 20.81 40.31 7.97
C VAL A 387 22.22 40.52 7.45
#